data_AF-A0A847ZW91-F1
#
_entry.id   AF-A0A847ZW91-F1
#
_cell.length_a   1.000
_cell.length_b   1.000
_cell.length_c   1.000
_cell.angle_alpha   90.00
_cell.angle_beta   90.00
_cell.angle_gamma   90.00
#
_symmetry.space_group_name_H-M   'P 1'
#
loop_
_entity.id
_entity.type
_entity.pdbx_description
1 polymer ?
#
loop_
_entity_poly.entity_id
_entity_poly.type
_entity_poly.pdbx_seq_one_letter_code
_entity_poly.pdbx_strand_id
1 'polypeptide(L)'
;MPLLPPGQFFNQRNAMKSQTLIVRRLGRQPYEPVLEAMRAFTNSRDDETTDEFWVLEHDPVFTLGQAGKPEHVLAAGDIPVIRVERGGQVTYHGPGQIVGYPLINLRRLGLGVRELVERIEQA
;
A
#
# COMPACT_ATOMS: atom_id res chain seq x y z
N MET A 1 -56.07 -4.86 -6.19
CA MET A 1 -54.68 -5.06 -6.65
C MET A 1 -54.14 -3.72 -7.12
N PRO A 2 -53.27 -3.03 -6.36
CA PRO A 2 -52.49 -1.93 -6.90
C PRO A 2 -51.14 -2.46 -7.43
N LEU A 3 -50.80 -2.02 -8.63
CA LEU A 3 -49.55 -2.29 -9.34
C LEU A 3 -48.39 -1.55 -8.65
N LEU A 4 -47.27 -2.25 -8.40
CA LEU A 4 -46.01 -1.63 -7.98
C LEU A 4 -45.34 -0.93 -9.17
N PRO A 5 -44.68 0.22 -8.99
CA PRO A 5 -43.90 0.86 -10.04
C PRO A 5 -42.59 0.11 -10.32
N PRO A 6 -42.17 -0.04 -11.60
CA PRO A 6 -40.87 -0.60 -11.96
C PRO A 6 -39.80 0.48 -11.85
N GLY A 7 -38.71 0.18 -11.12
CA GLY A 7 -37.53 1.06 -11.06
C GLY A 7 -36.92 1.25 -9.67
N GLN A 8 -36.83 0.20 -8.86
CA GLN A 8 -35.81 0.18 -7.79
C GLN A 8 -34.47 -0.18 -8.43
N PHE A 9 -33.73 0.85 -8.86
CA PHE A 9 -32.29 0.70 -9.04
C PHE A 9 -31.68 0.40 -7.67
N PHE A 10 -31.31 -0.86 -7.48
CA PHE A 10 -30.34 -1.27 -6.49
C PHE A 10 -29.06 -0.46 -6.71
N ASN A 11 -28.76 0.45 -5.80
CA ASN A 11 -27.44 0.42 -5.20
C ASN A 11 -27.58 0.99 -3.80
N GLN A 12 -27.79 0.07 -2.85
CA GLN A 12 -27.49 0.30 -1.45
C GLN A 12 -26.14 1.02 -1.41
N ARG A 13 -26.15 2.28 -0.95
CA ARG A 13 -24.98 2.86 -0.32
C ARG A 13 -24.67 1.89 0.81
N ASN A 14 -23.77 0.95 0.59
CA ASN A 14 -23.20 0.13 1.64
C ASN A 14 -22.72 1.14 2.67
N ALA A 15 -23.44 1.25 3.78
CA ALA A 15 -22.97 1.96 4.94
C ALA A 15 -21.62 1.33 5.25
N MET A 16 -20.53 2.04 4.96
CA MET A 16 -19.19 1.56 5.27
C MET A 16 -19.21 1.28 6.77
N LYS A 17 -19.20 0.00 7.17
CA LYS A 17 -18.86 -0.35 8.54
C LYS A 17 -17.53 0.35 8.79
N SER A 18 -17.49 1.25 9.77
CA SER A 18 -16.25 1.89 10.19
C SER A 18 -15.31 0.78 10.62
N GLN A 19 -14.40 0.40 9.71
CA GLN A 19 -13.37 -0.57 10.03
C GLN A 19 -12.24 0.20 10.71
N THR A 20 -11.81 -0.32 11.85
CA THR A 20 -10.65 0.22 12.56
C THR A 20 -9.42 0.00 11.69
N LEU A 21 -8.72 1.07 11.31
CA LEU A 21 -7.40 0.98 10.69
C LEU A 21 -6.35 0.94 11.80
N ILE A 22 -5.51 -0.10 11.84
CA ILE A 22 -4.41 -0.16 12.81
C ILE A 22 -3.22 0.62 12.24
N VAL A 23 -2.84 1.72 12.89
CA VAL A 23 -1.65 2.48 12.51
C VAL A 23 -0.46 2.00 13.33
N ARG A 24 0.56 1.45 12.65
CA ARG A 24 1.81 1.02 13.29
C ARG A 24 2.91 2.04 13.02
N ARG A 25 3.57 2.52 14.09
CA ARG A 25 4.76 3.36 14.01
C ARG A 25 5.98 2.50 14.33
N LEU A 26 6.77 2.17 13.32
CA LEU A 26 7.85 1.18 13.45
C LEU A 26 9.23 1.81 13.68
N GLY A 27 9.33 3.14 13.62
CA GLY A 27 10.62 3.83 13.75
C GLY A 27 11.50 3.63 12.53
N ARG A 28 12.82 3.58 12.73
CA ARG A 28 13.80 3.34 11.66
C ARG A 28 14.03 1.83 11.49
N GLN A 29 13.95 1.34 10.26
CA GLN A 29 14.00 -0.10 9.97
C GLN A 29 14.84 -0.42 8.72
N PRO A 30 15.57 -1.55 8.70
CA PRO A 30 16.14 -2.08 7.46
C PRO A 30 15.03 -2.45 6.47
N TYR A 31 15.32 -2.35 5.17
CA TYR A 31 14.30 -2.51 4.12
C TYR A 31 13.75 -3.94 4.00
N GLU A 32 14.64 -4.94 3.86
CA GLU A 32 14.23 -6.32 3.56
C GLU A 32 13.36 -6.95 4.66
N PRO A 33 13.66 -6.82 5.96
CA PRO A 33 12.80 -7.37 6.99
C PRO A 33 11.38 -6.79 7.00
N VAL A 34 11.24 -5.50 6.67
CA VAL A 34 9.92 -4.86 6.53
C VAL A 34 9.19 -5.39 5.29
N LEU A 35 9.88 -5.55 4.16
CA LEU A 35 9.32 -6.15 2.95
C LEU A 35 8.79 -7.57 3.22
N GLU A 36 9.57 -8.41 3.90
CA GLU A 36 9.15 -9.76 4.28
C GLU A 36 7.98 -9.75 5.25
N ALA A 37 7.97 -8.84 6.23
CA ALA A 37 6.83 -8.68 7.13
C ALA A 37 5.55 -8.26 6.39
N MET A 38 5.65 -7.33 5.43
CA MET A 38 4.51 -6.94 4.58
C MET A 38 3.99 -8.10 3.73
N ARG A 39 4.90 -8.89 3.14
CA ARG A 39 4.57 -10.10 2.39
C ARG A 39 3.87 -11.13 3.29
N ALA A 40 4.43 -11.42 4.45
CA ALA A 40 3.85 -12.36 5.42
C ALA A 40 2.44 -11.93 5.84
N PHE A 41 2.26 -10.67 6.25
CA PHE A 41 0.95 -10.11 6.59
C PHE A 41 -0.05 -10.25 5.43
N THR A 42 0.37 -9.89 4.22
CA THR A 42 -0.47 -9.93 3.03
C THR A 42 -0.84 -11.35 2.61
N ASN A 43 0.02 -12.33 2.86
CA ASN A 43 -0.18 -13.74 2.51
C ASN A 43 -1.01 -14.49 3.56
N SER A 44 -0.95 -14.08 4.84
CA SER A 44 -1.68 -14.72 5.94
C SER A 44 -3.07 -14.13 6.18
N ARG A 45 -3.39 -12.96 5.61
CA ARG A 45 -4.67 -12.29 5.83
C ARG A 45 -5.84 -13.00 5.15
N ASP A 46 -7.01 -12.84 5.75
CA ASP A 46 -8.31 -13.21 5.22
C ASP A 46 -9.21 -11.96 5.05
N ASP A 47 -10.48 -12.17 4.70
CA ASP A 47 -11.46 -11.10 4.47
C ASP A 47 -11.85 -10.34 5.75
N GLU A 48 -11.61 -10.91 6.93
CA GLU A 48 -11.91 -10.31 8.24
C GLU A 48 -10.68 -9.68 8.89
N THR A 49 -9.48 -9.93 8.34
CA THR A 49 -8.24 -9.34 8.81
C THR A 49 -8.31 -7.83 8.71
N THR A 50 -8.05 -7.19 9.85
CA THR A 50 -8.07 -5.73 10.01
C THR A 50 -6.95 -5.10 9.18
N ASP A 51 -7.27 -4.04 8.44
CA ASP A 51 -6.27 -3.33 7.64
C ASP A 51 -5.25 -2.61 8.53
N GLU A 52 -4.03 -2.47 8.00
CA GLU A 52 -2.94 -1.79 8.70
C GLU A 52 -2.31 -0.70 7.83
N PHE A 53 -1.82 0.36 8.49
CA PHE A 53 -0.99 1.39 7.88
C PHE A 53 0.32 1.51 8.64
N TRP A 54 1.43 1.13 8.00
CA TRP A 54 2.74 1.15 8.63
C TRP A 54 3.47 2.43 8.29
N VAL A 55 4.01 3.11 9.29
CA VAL A 55 4.74 4.36 9.16
C VAL A 55 6.12 4.19 9.78
N LEU A 56 7.15 4.49 8.99
CA LEU A 56 8.54 4.24 9.36
C LEU A 56 9.50 5.10 8.53
N GLU A 57 10.78 4.98 8.86
CA GLU A 57 11.90 5.43 8.03
C GLU A 57 12.79 4.24 7.71
N HIS A 58 13.52 4.29 6.59
CA HIS A 58 14.46 3.24 6.24
C HIS A 58 15.91 3.66 6.48
N ASP A 59 16.77 2.68 6.72
CA ASP A 59 18.20 2.82 6.41
C ASP A 59 18.39 3.18 4.92
N PRO A 60 19.49 3.86 4.55
CA PRO A 60 19.75 4.19 3.15
C PRO A 60 19.61 2.97 2.23
N VAL A 61 18.74 3.07 1.23
CA VAL A 61 18.46 1.98 0.27
C VAL A 61 17.94 2.54 -1.04
N PHE A 62 18.40 1.95 -2.15
CA PHE A 62 17.75 2.10 -3.44
C PHE A 62 16.82 0.91 -3.69
N THR A 63 15.60 1.18 -4.12
CA THR A 63 14.67 0.13 -4.55
C THR A 63 14.40 0.26 -6.04
N LEU A 64 14.39 -0.88 -6.73
CA LEU A 64 14.15 -0.95 -8.17
C LEU A 64 12.79 -1.61 -8.42
N GLY A 65 11.81 -0.79 -8.83
CA GLY A 65 10.48 -1.28 -9.19
C GLY A 65 10.46 -2.07 -10.49
N GLN A 66 9.29 -2.56 -10.88
CA GLN A 66 9.10 -3.42 -12.05
C GLN A 66 9.57 -2.79 -13.37
N ALA A 67 9.41 -1.47 -13.52
CA ALA A 67 9.87 -0.73 -14.71
C ALA A 67 11.33 -0.26 -14.61
N GLY A 68 12.01 -0.59 -13.51
CA GLY A 68 13.39 -0.21 -13.26
C GLY A 68 14.38 -1.16 -13.92
N LYS A 69 15.49 -0.60 -14.41
CA LYS A 69 16.67 -1.32 -14.88
C LYS A 69 17.87 -0.98 -13.99
N PRO A 70 18.84 -1.90 -13.81
CA PRO A 70 20.06 -1.61 -13.04
C PRO A 70 20.79 -0.35 -13.51
N GLU A 71 20.74 -0.08 -14.82
CA GLU A 71 21.33 1.09 -15.48
C GLU A 71 20.76 2.44 -15.00
N HIS A 72 19.55 2.43 -14.43
CA HIS A 72 18.93 3.65 -13.89
C HIS A 72 19.52 4.04 -12.53
N VAL A 73 20.37 3.20 -11.93
CA VAL A 73 21.06 3.47 -10.67
C VAL A 73 22.41 4.12 -11.00
N LEU A 74 22.44 5.45 -10.98
CA LEU A 74 23.60 6.20 -11.49
C LEU A 74 24.78 6.25 -10.50
N ALA A 75 24.55 6.13 -9.19
CA ALA A 75 25.60 6.25 -8.17
C ALA A 75 25.18 5.63 -6.82
N ALA A 76 25.09 4.29 -6.74
CA ALA A 76 24.72 3.62 -5.48
C ALA A 76 25.78 3.72 -4.38
N GLY A 77 27.07 3.76 -4.73
CA GLY A 77 28.14 3.59 -3.75
C GLY A 77 27.96 2.29 -2.95
N ASP A 78 28.01 2.37 -1.63
CA ASP A 78 27.78 1.24 -0.72
C ASP A 78 26.31 1.04 -0.33
N ILE A 79 25.39 1.84 -0.88
CA ILE A 79 23.96 1.75 -0.57
C ILE A 79 23.36 0.54 -1.29
N PRO A 80 22.65 -0.36 -0.58
CA PRO A 80 22.04 -1.53 -1.19
C PRO A 80 21.00 -1.17 -2.26
N VAL A 81 20.99 -1.93 -3.35
CA VAL A 81 20.01 -1.83 -4.43
C VAL A 81 19.15 -3.09 -4.43
N ILE A 82 17.88 -2.97 -4.07
CA ILE A 82 16.95 -4.10 -3.91
C ILE A 82 15.88 -4.06 -4.98
N ARG A 83 15.70 -5.16 -5.71
CA ARG A 83 14.61 -5.29 -6.69
C ARG A 83 13.31 -5.68 -5.99
N VAL A 84 12.22 -5.02 -6.35
CA VAL A 84 10.92 -5.14 -5.68
C VAL A 84 9.76 -5.09 -6.67
N GLU A 85 8.59 -5.59 -6.26
CA GLU A 85 7.42 -5.75 -7.11
C GLU A 85 6.55 -4.49 -7.22
N ARG A 86 6.96 -3.36 -6.64
CA ARG A 86 6.22 -2.09 -6.82
C ARG A 86 6.32 -1.58 -8.26
N GLY A 87 5.32 -0.81 -8.67
CA GLY A 87 5.39 -0.03 -9.90
C GLY A 87 6.49 1.04 -9.86
N GLY A 88 6.76 1.63 -11.03
CA GLY A 88 7.75 2.69 -11.19
C GLY A 88 9.18 2.18 -11.40
N GLN A 89 10.12 3.13 -11.48
CA GLN A 89 11.53 2.90 -11.75
C GLN A 89 12.32 2.76 -10.43
N VAL A 90 13.49 3.39 -10.34
CA VAL A 90 14.30 3.47 -9.12
C VAL A 90 13.75 4.54 -8.17
N THR A 91 13.85 4.31 -6.86
CA THR A 91 13.72 5.37 -5.85
C THR A 91 14.69 5.14 -4.70
N TYR A 92 14.99 6.20 -3.97
CA TYR A 92 15.82 6.17 -2.76
C TYR A 92 14.94 6.31 -1.51
N HIS A 93 15.30 5.57 -0.47
CA HIS A 93 14.80 5.76 0.89
C HIS A 93 15.96 5.92 1.88
N GLY A 94 15.75 6.69 2.94
CA GLY A 94 16.75 6.89 3.97
C GLY A 94 16.24 7.73 5.16
N PRO A 95 17.10 7.99 6.15
CA PRO A 95 16.75 8.75 7.34
C PRO A 95 16.18 10.14 7.01
N GLY A 96 15.13 10.54 7.74
CA GLY A 96 14.40 11.79 7.52
C GLY A 96 13.29 11.70 6.47
N GLN A 97 13.17 10.59 5.74
CA GLN A 97 12.06 10.33 4.83
C GLN A 97 11.03 9.41 5.49
N ILE A 98 9.84 9.96 5.78
CA ILE A 98 8.70 9.16 6.23
C ILE A 98 8.17 8.32 5.07
N VAL A 99 8.07 7.01 5.30
CA VAL A 99 7.50 6.03 4.36
C VAL A 99 6.22 5.44 4.97
N GLY A 100 5.16 5.41 4.15
CA GLY A 100 3.86 4.86 4.52
C GLY A 100 3.51 3.63 3.67
N TYR A 101 3.17 2.51 4.31
CA TYR A 101 2.73 1.29 3.65
C TYR A 101 1.26 0.99 3.99
N PRO A 102 0.31 1.30 3.09
CA PRO A 102 -1.08 0.90 3.24
C PRO A 102 -1.26 -0.58 2.90
N LEU A 103 -1.45 -1.41 3.93
CA LEU A 103 -1.74 -2.83 3.82
C LEU A 103 -3.26 -3.05 3.91
N ILE A 104 -3.94 -2.70 2.82
CA ILE A 104 -5.41 -2.56 2.79
C ILE A 104 -6.03 -3.63 1.86
N ASN A 105 -7.17 -4.20 2.25
CA ASN A 105 -8.01 -5.00 1.36
C ASN A 105 -8.93 -4.10 0.51
N LEU A 106 -8.45 -3.76 -0.69
CA LEU A 106 -9.18 -2.86 -1.60
C LEU A 106 -10.51 -3.44 -2.10
N ARG A 107 -10.61 -4.77 -2.23
CA ARG A 107 -11.87 -5.44 -2.63
C ARG A 107 -12.97 -5.18 -1.59
N ARG A 108 -12.62 -5.29 -0.31
CA ARG A 108 -13.54 -5.01 0.79
C ARG A 108 -14.02 -3.55 0.81
N LEU A 109 -13.16 -2.62 0.38
CA LEU A 109 -13.50 -1.21 0.26
C LEU A 109 -14.19 -0.84 -1.06
N GLY A 110 -14.30 -1.77 -2.01
CA GLY A 110 -14.80 -1.48 -3.36
C GLY A 110 -13.93 -0.50 -4.14
N LEU A 111 -12.63 -0.38 -3.80
CA LEU A 111 -11.69 0.57 -4.40
C LEU A 111 -10.81 -0.10 -5.45
N GLY A 112 -10.50 0.65 -6.51
CA GLY A 112 -9.43 0.31 -7.45
C GLY A 112 -8.07 0.85 -7.00
N VAL A 113 -6.97 0.26 -7.51
CA VAL A 113 -5.60 0.72 -7.21
C VAL A 113 -5.39 2.19 -7.63
N ARG A 114 -5.88 2.58 -8.81
CA ARG A 114 -5.78 3.97 -9.31
C ARG A 114 -6.48 4.97 -8.39
N GLU A 115 -7.69 4.62 -7.94
CA GLU A 115 -8.46 5.46 -7.04
C GLU A 115 -7.79 5.59 -5.66
N LEU A 116 -7.17 4.53 -5.15
CA LEU A 116 -6.37 4.61 -3.93
C LEU A 116 -5.21 5.61 -4.09
N VAL A 117 -4.47 5.52 -5.20
CA VAL A 117 -3.34 6.43 -5.47
C VAL A 117 -3.82 7.88 -5.55
N GLU A 118 -4.89 8.15 -6.29
CA GLU A 118 -5.48 9.50 -6.38
C GLU A 118 -5.88 10.06 -5.01
N ARG A 119 -6.47 9.23 -4.15
CA ARG A 119 -6.85 9.64 -2.79
C ARG A 119 -5.64 9.94 -1.91
N ILE A 120 -4.53 9.22 -2.08
CA ILE A 120 -3.28 9.50 -1.36
C ILE A 120 -2.66 10.80 -1.84
N GLU A 121 -2.70 11.09 -3.14
CA GLU A 121 -2.12 12.30 -3.74
C GLU A 121 -2.88 13.59 -3.39
N GLN A 122 -4.17 13.48 -3.07
CA GLN A 122 -5.04 14.61 -2.72
C GLN A 122 -5.16 14.88 -1.20
N ALA A 123 -4.48 14.08 -0.37
CA ALA A 123 -4.56 14.15 1.09
C ALA A 123 -3.76 15.34 1.69
#